data_AF-A0A7S2K508-F1
#
_entry.id   AF-A0A7S2K508-F1
#
_cell.length_a   1.000
_cell.length_b   1.000
_cell.length_c   1.000
_cell.angle_alpha   90.00
_cell.angle_beta   90.00
_cell.angle_gamma   90.00
#
_symmetry.space_group_name_H-M   'P 1'
#
loop_
_entity.id
_entity.type
_entity.pdbx_description
1 polymer ?
#
loop_
_entity_poly.entity_id
_entity_poly.type
_entity_poly.pdbx_seq_one_letter_code
_entity_poly.pdbx_strand_id
1 'polypeptide(L)'
;GHSTAGRMVTACFSRLSAPKIHRLVFLAAETLPGPTSLSLRPSPSWLAEGLVSLHPSGEVLTVTAAAEKRLAAFFFSRASEQDRIVAAGCFRPSAKYPEDVFAGIELDSFWRAPKAYIKCMDDSVILPAHQDAMHERLREGAQKFEFDSDHNP
;
A
#
# COMPACT_ATOMS: atom_id res chain seq x y z
N GLY A 1 -7.05 5.28 1.63
CA GLY A 1 -5.70 4.80 1.91
C GLY A 1 -5.17 4.18 0.64
N HIS A 2 -3.92 4.48 0.30
CA HIS A 2 -3.24 3.98 -0.89
C HIS A 2 -2.05 3.10 -0.47
N SER A 3 -1.78 2.01 -1.20
CA SER A 3 -0.66 1.11 -0.91
C SER A 3 -0.67 0.64 0.56
N THR A 4 0.48 0.72 1.24
CA THR A 4 0.65 0.42 2.66
C THR A 4 -0.23 1.25 3.60
N ALA A 5 -0.63 2.46 3.18
CA ALA A 5 -1.48 3.35 3.99
C ALA A 5 -2.91 2.80 4.18
N GLY A 6 -3.34 1.79 3.40
CA GLY A 6 -4.61 1.09 3.66
C GLY A 6 -4.66 0.46 5.06
N ARG A 7 -3.54 -0.07 5.54
CA ARG A 7 -3.45 -0.61 6.92
C ARG A 7 -3.56 0.47 7.97
N MET A 8 -2.87 1.60 7.75
CA MET A 8 -2.94 2.77 8.64
C MET A 8 -4.37 3.27 8.76
N VAL A 9 -5.09 3.39 7.65
CA VAL A 9 -6.51 3.78 7.65
C VAL A 9 -7.35 2.81 8.48
N THR A 10 -7.12 1.50 8.35
CA THR A 10 -7.83 0.50 9.14
C THR A 10 -7.54 0.64 10.64
N ALA A 11 -6.26 0.79 11.00
CA ALA A 11 -5.83 0.95 12.39
C ALA A 11 -6.35 2.25 13.02
N CYS A 12 -6.23 3.37 12.31
CA CYS A 12 -6.73 4.67 12.76
C CYS A 12 -8.25 4.63 12.95
N PHE A 13 -9.00 4.11 11.97
CA PHE A 13 -10.45 4.05 12.06
C PHE A 13 -10.92 3.20 13.26
N SER A 14 -10.26 2.08 13.49
CA SER A 14 -10.58 1.16 14.58
C SER A 14 -10.37 1.77 15.97
N ARG A 15 -9.48 2.76 16.09
CA ARG A 15 -9.23 3.50 17.34
C ARG A 15 -10.17 4.68 17.57
N LEU A 16 -11.03 5.02 16.61
CA LEU A 16 -11.99 6.11 16.77
C LEU A 16 -13.19 5.65 17.60
N SER A 17 -13.42 6.31 18.73
CA SER A 17 -14.59 6.09 19.57
C SER A 17 -15.90 6.60 18.95
N ALA A 18 -15.82 7.62 18.09
CA ALA A 18 -16.95 8.19 17.35
C ALA A 18 -16.52 8.58 15.91
N PRO A 19 -16.51 7.63 14.95
CA PRO A 19 -15.99 7.89 13.62
C PRO A 19 -16.87 8.89 12.84
N LYS A 20 -16.28 10.01 12.41
CA LYS A 20 -16.88 10.96 11.44
C LYS A 20 -16.65 10.53 9.98
N ILE A 21 -16.09 9.35 9.77
CA ILE A 21 -15.70 8.83 8.46
C ILE A 21 -16.87 8.04 7.88
N HIS A 22 -17.41 8.53 6.76
CA HIS A 22 -18.60 7.96 6.12
C HIS A 22 -18.30 6.70 5.30
N ARG A 23 -17.07 6.58 4.80
CA ARG A 23 -16.63 5.46 3.96
C ARG A 23 -15.12 5.31 4.02
N LEU A 24 -14.66 4.06 3.99
CA LEU A 24 -13.25 3.72 3.81
C LEU A 24 -13.00 3.38 2.35
N VAL A 25 -12.04 4.07 1.73
CA VAL A 25 -11.65 3.83 0.34
C VAL A 25 -10.21 3.33 0.32
N PHE A 26 -10.00 2.18 -0.30
CA PHE A 26 -8.71 1.51 -0.47
C PHE A 26 -8.34 1.58 -1.94
N LEU A 27 -7.19 2.16 -2.28
CA LEU A 27 -6.72 2.29 -3.65
C LEU A 27 -5.43 1.51 -3.81
N ALA A 28 -5.41 0.44 -4.60
CA ALA A 28 -4.26 -0.45 -4.76
C ALA A 28 -3.55 -0.68 -3.42
N ALA A 29 -4.36 -0.98 -2.40
CA ALA A 29 -3.96 -0.82 -1.01
C ALA A 29 -4.12 -2.12 -0.25
N GLU A 30 -3.29 -2.23 0.78
CA GLU A 30 -3.41 -3.31 1.73
C GLU A 30 -4.61 -3.14 2.66
N THR A 31 -5.13 -4.28 3.08
CA THR A 31 -6.29 -4.37 3.97
C THR A 31 -5.95 -5.22 5.19
N LEU A 32 -6.54 -4.86 6.33
CA LEU A 32 -6.54 -5.65 7.55
C LEU A 32 -7.95 -6.19 7.83
N PRO A 33 -8.06 -7.35 8.51
CA PRO A 33 -7.00 -8.26 8.90
C PRO A 33 -6.48 -9.08 7.71
N GLY A 34 -5.25 -9.58 7.80
CA GLY A 34 -4.62 -10.39 6.76
C GLY A 34 -3.10 -10.47 6.94
N PRO A 35 -2.43 -11.45 6.29
CA PRO A 35 -0.99 -11.62 6.42
C PRO A 35 -0.25 -10.34 6.04
N THR A 36 0.65 -9.94 6.94
CA THR A 36 1.57 -8.80 6.86
C THR A 36 2.66 -8.95 5.80
N SER A 37 2.79 -10.14 5.22
CA SER A 37 3.97 -10.56 4.47
C SER A 37 4.09 -9.94 3.08
N LEU A 38 3.01 -9.45 2.47
CA LEU A 38 3.02 -9.03 1.06
C LEU A 38 3.59 -7.62 0.81
N SER A 39 3.89 -6.83 1.85
CA SER A 39 4.09 -5.38 1.68
C SER A 39 5.06 -4.70 2.64
N LEU A 40 5.27 -5.27 3.82
CA LEU A 40 6.30 -4.79 4.76
C LEU A 40 7.68 -5.25 4.33
N ARG A 41 7.76 -6.03 3.25
CA ARG A 41 9.02 -6.48 2.67
C ARG A 41 9.09 -5.90 1.26
N PRO A 42 10.13 -5.14 0.94
CA PRO A 42 10.37 -4.77 -0.45
C PRO A 42 10.42 -6.04 -1.31
N SER A 43 10.07 -5.94 -2.58
CA SER A 43 10.17 -7.07 -3.50
C SER A 43 11.56 -7.71 -3.38
N PRO A 44 11.68 -9.05 -3.26
CA PRO A 44 12.97 -9.72 -3.25
C PRO A 44 13.84 -9.35 -4.45
N SER A 45 13.22 -9.10 -5.61
CA SER A 45 13.95 -8.62 -6.80
C SER A 45 14.53 -7.22 -6.60
N TRP A 46 13.81 -6.30 -5.95
CA TRP A 46 14.31 -4.95 -5.69
C TRP A 46 15.50 -4.94 -4.74
N LEU A 47 15.50 -5.83 -3.75
CA LEU A 47 16.66 -6.02 -2.88
C LEU A 47 17.84 -6.63 -3.66
N ALA A 48 17.59 -7.66 -4.47
CA ALA A 48 18.63 -8.33 -5.26
C ALA A 48 19.24 -7.41 -6.33
N GLU A 49 18.45 -6.54 -6.93
CA GLU A 49 18.87 -5.51 -7.89
C GLU A 49 19.47 -4.27 -7.22
N GLY A 50 19.47 -4.19 -5.88
CA GLY A 50 20.00 -3.05 -5.12
C GLY A 50 19.18 -1.77 -5.29
N LEU A 51 17.90 -1.86 -5.67
CA LEU A 51 17.03 -0.69 -5.86
C LEU A 51 16.65 -0.03 -4.54
N VAL A 52 16.58 -0.84 -3.49
CA VAL A 52 16.27 -0.40 -2.14
C VAL A 52 17.22 -1.06 -1.15
N SER A 53 17.41 -0.40 -0.02
CA SER A 53 18.22 -0.88 1.09
C SER A 53 17.43 -0.79 2.39
N LEU A 54 17.71 -1.73 3.29
CA LEU A 54 17.20 -1.69 4.65
C LEU A 54 18.29 -1.13 5.56
N HIS A 55 17.93 -0.18 6.40
CA HIS A 55 18.77 0.28 7.50
C HIS A 55 19.16 -0.92 8.38
N PRO A 56 20.34 -0.92 9.07
CA PRO A 56 20.77 -2.06 9.90
C PRO A 56 19.78 -2.48 11.00
N SER A 57 18.94 -1.56 11.49
CA SER A 57 17.85 -1.89 12.42
C SER A 57 16.74 -2.74 11.79
N GLY A 58 16.64 -2.79 10.45
CA GLY A 58 15.60 -3.47 9.69
C GLY A 58 14.28 -2.71 9.58
N GLU A 59 14.19 -1.52 10.20
CA GLU A 59 12.95 -0.77 10.38
C GLU A 59 12.75 0.38 9.38
N VAL A 60 13.78 0.74 8.63
CA VAL A 60 13.71 1.83 7.65
C VAL A 60 14.12 1.30 6.29
N LEU A 61 13.25 1.48 5.31
CA LEU A 61 13.50 1.21 3.90
C LEU A 61 13.88 2.51 3.20
N THR A 62 14.97 2.49 2.45
CA THR A 62 15.45 3.64 1.69
C THR A 62 15.70 3.23 0.24
N VAL A 63 15.37 4.10 -0.70
CA VAL A 63 15.74 3.93 -2.10
C VAL A 63 17.25 4.15 -2.25
N THR A 64 17.94 3.23 -2.90
CA THR A 64 19.38 3.34 -3.11
C THR A 64 19.68 4.52 -4.03
N ALA A 65 20.74 5.27 -3.74
CA ALA A 65 21.18 6.38 -4.58
C ALA A 65 21.37 5.92 -6.04
N ALA A 66 20.87 6.73 -6.98
CA ALA A 66 20.82 6.46 -8.43
C ALA A 66 19.83 5.36 -8.88
N ALA A 67 19.14 4.68 -7.96
CA ALA A 67 18.08 3.73 -8.29
C ALA A 67 16.69 4.37 -8.39
N GLU A 68 16.54 5.65 -8.06
CA GLU A 68 15.25 6.34 -7.94
C GLU A 68 14.47 6.30 -9.25
N LYS A 69 15.13 6.58 -10.38
CA LYS A 69 14.48 6.51 -11.71
C LYS A 69 14.00 5.10 -12.04
N ARG A 70 14.79 4.09 -11.69
CA ARG A 70 14.46 2.68 -11.94
C ARG A 70 13.29 2.25 -11.06
N LEU A 71 13.29 2.63 -9.79
CA LEU A 71 12.19 2.34 -8.88
C LEU A 71 10.90 3.06 -9.32
N ALA A 72 10.99 4.33 -9.71
CA ALA A 72 9.85 5.11 -10.19
C ALA A 72 9.18 4.47 -11.42
N ALA A 73 9.92 3.77 -12.28
CA ALA A 73 9.36 3.07 -13.43
C ALA A 73 8.38 1.93 -13.07
N PHE A 74 8.48 1.34 -11.87
CA PHE A 74 7.51 0.34 -11.39
C PHE A 74 6.24 1.01 -10.84
N PHE A 75 6.44 2.06 -10.04
CA PHE A 75 5.34 2.77 -9.35
C PHE A 75 4.52 3.65 -10.29
N PHE A 76 5.15 4.23 -11.30
CA PHE A 76 4.57 5.25 -12.19
C PHE A 76 4.72 4.83 -13.66
N SER A 77 4.57 3.54 -13.96
CA SER A 77 4.79 2.96 -15.29
C SER A 77 3.97 3.60 -16.42
N ARG A 78 2.78 4.12 -16.11
CA ARG A 78 1.85 4.79 -17.05
C ARG A 78 1.94 6.33 -17.00
N ALA A 79 2.67 6.88 -16.03
CA ALA A 79 2.89 8.32 -15.96
C ALA A 79 3.81 8.80 -17.10
N SER A 80 3.71 10.09 -17.43
CA SER A 80 4.62 10.72 -18.39
C SER A 80 6.07 10.60 -17.91
N GLU A 81 7.04 10.63 -18.83
CA GLU A 81 8.45 10.62 -18.44
C GLU A 81 8.79 11.75 -17.47
N GLN A 82 8.21 12.94 -17.69
CA GLN A 82 8.39 14.09 -16.83
C GLN A 82 7.89 13.82 -15.41
N ASP A 83 6.69 13.27 -15.26
CA ASP A 83 6.12 12.96 -13.94
C ASP A 83 6.93 11.88 -13.22
N ARG A 84 7.42 10.87 -13.96
CA ARG A 84 8.33 9.85 -13.39
C ARG A 84 9.62 10.44 -12.86
N ILE A 85 10.21 11.40 -13.57
CA ILE A 85 11.43 12.09 -13.13
C ILE A 85 11.14 12.89 -11.85
N VAL A 86 10.03 13.60 -11.81
CA VAL A 86 9.61 14.35 -10.61
C VAL A 86 9.39 13.39 -9.44
N ALA A 87 8.63 12.32 -9.64
CA ALA A 87 8.34 11.32 -8.62
C ALA A 87 9.60 10.64 -8.08
N ALA A 88 10.57 10.32 -8.95
CA ALA A 88 11.86 9.78 -8.54
C ALA A 88 12.59 10.70 -7.54
N GLY A 89 12.55 12.03 -7.75
CA GLY A 89 13.14 13.01 -6.83
C GLY A 89 12.39 13.15 -5.49
N CYS A 90 11.17 12.63 -5.39
CA CYS A 90 10.32 12.70 -4.22
C CYS A 90 10.45 11.49 -3.29
N PHE A 91 11.18 10.43 -3.67
CA PHE A 91 11.39 9.31 -2.77
C PHE A 91 12.12 9.75 -1.50
N ARG A 92 11.66 9.18 -0.38
CA ARG A 92 12.18 9.42 0.96
C ARG A 92 12.25 8.08 1.70
N PRO A 93 13.16 7.94 2.67
CA PRO A 93 13.13 6.81 3.59
C PRO A 93 11.75 6.65 4.22
N SER A 94 11.25 5.41 4.28
CA SER A 94 9.98 5.09 4.90
C SER A 94 10.18 4.07 6.03
N ALA A 95 9.48 4.27 7.14
CA ALA A 95 9.41 3.27 8.18
C ALA A 95 8.70 2.01 7.64
N LYS A 96 9.31 0.86 7.88
CA LYS A 96 8.64 -0.42 7.83
C LYS A 96 7.86 -0.56 9.12
N TYR A 97 6.54 -0.63 9.04
CA TYR A 97 5.71 -0.82 10.22
C TYR A 97 5.95 -2.21 10.81
N PRO A 98 6.36 -2.34 12.08
CA PRO A 98 6.47 -3.64 12.70
C PRO A 98 5.06 -4.24 12.90
N GLU A 99 4.97 -5.57 12.88
CA GLU A 99 3.68 -6.28 12.85
C GLU A 99 2.85 -6.05 14.12
N ASP A 100 3.53 -5.78 15.23
CA ASP A 100 2.98 -5.47 16.55
C ASP A 100 2.21 -4.13 16.58
N VAL A 101 2.49 -3.18 15.69
CA VAL A 101 1.72 -1.93 15.57
C VAL A 101 0.24 -2.20 15.30
N PHE A 102 -0.06 -3.34 14.68
CA PHE A 102 -1.42 -3.77 14.37
C PHE A 102 -1.96 -4.83 15.32
N ALA A 103 -1.17 -5.27 16.31
CA ALA A 103 -1.63 -6.21 17.31
C ALA A 103 -2.69 -5.57 18.22
N GLY A 104 -3.72 -6.34 18.58
CA GLY A 104 -4.78 -5.90 19.48
C GLY A 104 -5.70 -4.81 18.90
N ILE A 105 -5.73 -4.61 17.58
CA ILE A 105 -6.72 -3.74 16.96
C ILE A 105 -8.09 -4.42 16.98
N GLU A 106 -9.04 -3.81 17.68
CA GLU A 106 -10.45 -4.20 17.66
C GLU A 106 -11.13 -3.70 16.38
N LEU A 107 -11.68 -4.62 15.58
CA LEU A 107 -12.17 -4.31 14.22
C LEU A 107 -13.69 -4.14 14.12
N ASP A 108 -14.42 -4.15 15.23
CA ASP A 108 -15.89 -4.10 15.22
C ASP A 108 -16.46 -2.88 14.50
N SER A 109 -15.90 -1.69 14.78
CA SER A 109 -16.29 -0.46 14.07
C SER A 109 -15.93 -0.56 12.59
N PHE A 110 -14.72 -1.03 12.29
CA PHE A 110 -14.21 -1.19 10.93
C PHE A 110 -15.13 -2.08 10.10
N TRP A 111 -15.60 -3.21 10.64
CA TRP A 111 -16.46 -4.13 9.90
C TRP A 111 -17.79 -3.50 9.48
N ARG A 112 -18.36 -2.62 10.30
CA ARG A 112 -19.61 -1.92 10.01
C ARG A 112 -19.46 -0.75 9.04
N ALA A 113 -18.25 -0.23 8.87
CA ALA A 113 -18.01 0.91 7.98
C ALA A 113 -18.25 0.51 6.51
N PRO A 114 -18.91 1.36 5.70
CA PRO A 114 -18.96 1.18 4.25
C PRO A 114 -17.56 1.21 3.65
N LYS A 115 -17.27 0.30 2.71
CA LYS A 115 -15.93 0.15 2.12
C LYS A 115 -16.01 0.13 0.60
N ALA A 116 -14.98 0.69 -0.02
CA ALA A 116 -14.71 0.57 -1.44
C ALA A 116 -13.24 0.21 -1.66
N TYR A 117 -12.99 -0.65 -2.64
CA TYR A 117 -11.66 -1.00 -3.12
C TYR A 117 -11.54 -0.57 -4.58
N ILE A 118 -10.49 0.17 -4.92
CA ILE A 118 -10.15 0.59 -6.27
C ILE A 118 -8.91 -0.21 -6.65
N LYS A 119 -9.09 -1.11 -7.60
CA LYS A 119 -8.05 -1.99 -8.13
C LYS A 119 -7.38 -1.32 -9.33
N CYS A 120 -6.06 -1.25 -9.34
CA CYS A 120 -5.28 -0.77 -10.47
C CYS A 120 -4.85 -1.96 -11.34
N MET A 121 -5.24 -1.96 -12.62
CA MET A 121 -5.12 -3.12 -13.50
C MET A 121 -3.68 -3.35 -14.01
N ASP A 122 -2.87 -2.31 -14.10
CA ASP A 122 -1.48 -2.36 -14.55
C ASP A 122 -0.47 -2.16 -13.40
N ASP A 123 -0.92 -2.43 -12.16
CA ASP A 123 -0.08 -2.31 -10.99
C ASP A 123 1.00 -3.40 -10.97
N SER A 124 2.27 -2.98 -11.11
CA SER A 124 3.43 -3.85 -11.04
C SER A 124 4.05 -3.97 -9.64
N VAL A 125 3.54 -3.20 -8.66
CA VAL A 125 4.00 -3.17 -7.27
C VAL A 125 3.13 -4.08 -6.41
N ILE A 126 1.81 -3.89 -6.45
CA ILE A 126 0.83 -4.78 -5.84
C ILE A 126 0.02 -5.40 -6.96
N LEU A 127 0.43 -6.59 -7.40
CA LEU A 127 -0.16 -7.25 -8.56
C LEU A 127 -1.71 -7.34 -8.45
N PRO A 128 -2.44 -7.24 -9.56
CA PRO A 128 -3.91 -7.32 -9.59
C PRO A 128 -4.50 -8.50 -8.81
N ALA A 129 -3.87 -9.68 -8.89
CA ALA A 129 -4.30 -10.86 -8.14
C ALA A 129 -4.12 -10.70 -6.61
N HIS A 130 -3.08 -10.00 -6.17
CA HIS A 130 -2.91 -9.66 -4.75
C HIS A 130 -3.97 -8.65 -4.30
N GLN A 131 -4.32 -7.68 -5.15
CA GLN A 131 -5.38 -6.72 -4.88
C GLN A 131 -6.76 -7.40 -4.77
N ASP A 132 -7.02 -8.43 -5.57
CA ASP A 132 -8.23 -9.26 -5.45
C ASP A 132 -8.31 -9.91 -4.06
N ALA A 133 -7.23 -10.55 -3.62
CA ALA A 133 -7.15 -11.11 -2.27
C ALA A 133 -7.26 -10.05 -1.15
N MET A 134 -6.84 -8.81 -1.40
CA MET A 134 -7.01 -7.70 -0.45
C MET A 134 -8.46 -7.20 -0.38
N HIS A 135 -9.16 -7.14 -1.52
CA HIS A 135 -10.59 -6.81 -1.57
C HIS A 135 -11.44 -7.87 -0.88
N GLU A 136 -11.19 -9.16 -1.13
CA GLU A 136 -11.93 -10.27 -0.51
C GLU A 136 -11.93 -10.20 1.03
N ARG A 137 -10.83 -9.74 1.64
CA ARG A 137 -10.72 -9.55 3.10
C ARG A 137 -11.67 -8.50 3.67
N LEU A 138 -12.16 -7.57 2.85
CA LEU A 138 -13.08 -6.52 3.28
C LEU A 138 -14.52 -7.03 3.53
N ARG A 139 -14.77 -8.31 3.23
CA ARG A 139 -16.04 -9.02 3.37
C ARG A 139 -17.15 -8.51 2.44
N GLU A 140 -18.28 -9.19 2.51
CA GLU A 140 -19.48 -8.90 1.72
C GLU A 140 -19.94 -7.44 1.90
N GLY A 141 -20.36 -6.82 0.80
CA GLY A 141 -20.80 -5.42 0.75
C GLY A 141 -19.69 -4.40 0.45
N ALA A 142 -18.41 -4.79 0.43
CA ALA A 142 -17.34 -3.91 -0.05
C ALA A 142 -17.41 -3.74 -1.57
N GLN A 143 -17.62 -2.50 -2.02
CA GLN A 143 -17.67 -2.19 -3.45
C GLN A 143 -16.27 -2.36 -4.07
N LYS A 144 -16.21 -2.87 -5.30
CA LYS A 144 -14.96 -2.97 -6.06
C LYS A 144 -15.08 -2.15 -7.34
N PHE A 145 -14.06 -1.37 -7.63
CA PHE A 145 -13.88 -0.62 -8.86
C PHE A 145 -12.58 -1.04 -9.50
N GLU A 146 -12.55 -1.14 -10.82
CA GLU A 146 -11.33 -1.40 -11.57
C GLU A 146 -10.96 -0.13 -12.32
N PHE A 147 -9.68 0.19 -12.29
CA PHE A 147 -9.13 1.41 -12.88
C PHE A 147 -7.94 1.04 -13.76
N ASP A 148 -7.98 1.50 -15.00
CA ASP A 148 -6.93 1.26 -16.00
C ASP A 148 -5.73 2.16 -15.75
N SER A 149 -5.00 1.85 -14.68
CA SER A 149 -3.82 2.58 -14.22
C SER A 149 -2.79 1.65 -13.58
N ASP A 150 -1.60 2.20 -13.37
CA ASP A 150 -0.52 1.60 -12.60
C ASP A 150 -0.75 1.76 -11.09
N HIS A 151 0.29 1.55 -10.28
CA HIS A 151 0.19 1.69 -8.83
C HIS A 151 -0.22 3.09 -8.36
N ASN A 152 0.04 4.15 -9.14
CA ASN A 152 -0.23 5.55 -8.79
C ASN A 152 -1.12 6.22 -9.85
N PRO A 153 -2.43 5.95 -9.84
CA PRO A 153 -3.40 6.64 -10.70
C PRO A 153 -3.57 8.13 -10.40
#